data_AF-A0A819Z8T4-F1
#
_entry.id   AF-A0A819Z8T4-F1
#
_cell.length_a   1.000
_cell.length_b   1.000
_cell.length_c   1.000
_cell.angle_alpha   90.00
_cell.angle_beta   90.00
_cell.angle_gamma   90.00
#
_symmetry.space_group_name_H-M   'P 1'
#
loop_
_entity.id
_entity.type
_entity.pdbx_description
1 polymer ?
#
loop_
_entity_poly.entity_id
_entity_poly.type
_entity_poly.pdbx_seq_one_letter_code
_entity_poly.pdbx_strand_id
1 'polypeptide(L)'
;MSRICSKRLRIILVNNELCITPYCFKAAKYLIEGIDETLDPCEDFNQFASGTYIKNNRTPDDLNKLGLLQAELDDNIVDILTSSTADTNEPKAIINARNLYHSCIDEQNIQKEGNDPILSLINNEFGGWPIIQSSWNDSNFNILNLLLKVRKYQNNIIFGIGTS
;
A
#
# COMPACT_ATOMS: atom_id res chain seq x y z
N MET A 1 32.24 -16.92 -23.97
CA MET A 1 31.66 -16.13 -22.85
C MET A 1 31.90 -14.62 -23.02
N SER A 2 31.57 -14.00 -24.18
CA SER A 2 31.87 -12.56 -24.39
C SER A 2 30.89 -11.86 -25.35
N ARG A 3 29.58 -12.07 -25.18
CA ARG A 3 28.55 -11.36 -25.99
C ARG A 3 27.45 -10.67 -25.18
N ILE A 4 27.49 -10.75 -23.85
CA ILE A 4 26.41 -10.26 -22.98
C ILE A 4 26.67 -8.80 -22.54
N CYS A 5 27.89 -8.31 -22.76
CA CYS A 5 28.48 -7.23 -22.01
C CYS A 5 28.83 -6.05 -22.93
N SER A 6 27.80 -5.36 -23.44
CA SER A 6 27.93 -4.25 -24.39
C SER A 6 27.10 -3.07 -23.90
N LYS A 7 27.73 -1.90 -23.73
CA LYS A 7 27.04 -0.64 -23.39
C LYS A 7 26.00 -0.21 -24.41
N ARG A 8 26.12 -0.66 -25.67
CA ARG A 8 25.15 -0.36 -26.72
C ARG A 8 24.02 -1.37 -26.71
N LEU A 9 22.79 -0.87 -26.58
CA LEU A 9 21.57 -1.60 -26.91
C LEU A 9 21.70 -2.14 -28.33
N ARG A 10 21.70 -3.48 -28.45
CA ARG A 10 21.65 -4.17 -29.73
C ARG A 10 20.26 -4.71 -29.92
N ILE A 11 19.72 -4.49 -31.10
CA ILE A 11 18.52 -5.17 -31.56
C ILE A 11 18.87 -6.65 -31.74
N ILE A 12 18.32 -7.51 -30.88
CA ILE A 12 18.39 -8.95 -31.03
C ILE A 12 17.08 -9.39 -31.67
N LEU A 13 17.17 -9.95 -32.87
CA LEU A 13 16.01 -10.47 -33.58
C LEU A 13 15.65 -11.85 -32.99
N VAL A 14 14.48 -11.95 -32.37
CA VAL A 14 13.91 -13.25 -31.99
C VAL A 14 13.23 -13.80 -33.25
N ASN A 15 13.61 -15.00 -33.70
CA ASN A 15 13.16 -15.60 -34.98
C ASN A 15 13.45 -14.77 -36.24
N ASN A 16 14.47 -13.90 -36.19
CA ASN A 16 14.87 -13.03 -37.31
C ASN A 16 13.84 -11.95 -37.69
N GLU A 17 12.83 -11.71 -36.86
CA GLU A 17 11.83 -10.68 -37.06
C GLU A 17 11.86 -9.62 -35.96
N LEU A 18 11.67 -8.37 -36.34
CA LEU A 18 11.49 -7.25 -35.42
C LEU A 18 10.05 -7.23 -34.91
N CYS A 19 9.87 -7.21 -33.59
CA CYS A 19 8.53 -7.01 -33.05
C CYS A 19 8.11 -5.55 -33.19
N ILE A 20 7.08 -5.29 -33.99
CA ILE A 20 6.53 -3.96 -34.28
C ILE A 20 5.11 -3.77 -33.77
N THR A 21 4.65 -4.64 -32.88
CA THR A 21 3.33 -4.47 -32.25
C THR A 21 3.35 -3.29 -31.28
N PRO A 22 2.20 -2.64 -31.02
CA PRO A 22 2.12 -1.58 -30.02
C PRO A 22 2.65 -2.01 -28.64
N TYR A 23 2.45 -3.27 -28.26
CA TYR A 23 2.95 -3.84 -27.01
C TYR A 23 4.48 -3.88 -26.96
N CYS A 24 5.13 -4.27 -28.07
CA CYS A 24 6.59 -4.27 -28.14
C CYS A 24 7.18 -2.87 -28.07
N PHE A 25 6.56 -1.88 -28.72
CA PHE A 25 6.96 -0.48 -28.57
C PHE A 25 6.80 0.01 -27.13
N LYS A 26 5.67 -0.31 -26.47
CA LYS A 26 5.43 0.07 -25.06
C LYS A 26 6.46 -0.58 -24.13
N ALA A 27 6.73 -1.87 -24.29
CA ALA A 27 7.72 -2.58 -23.49
C ALA A 27 9.15 -2.08 -23.72
N ALA A 28 9.54 -1.84 -24.99
CA ALA A 28 10.85 -1.29 -25.31
C ALA A 28 11.05 0.11 -24.72
N LYS A 29 10.02 0.97 -24.80
CA LYS A 29 10.03 2.30 -24.19
C LYS A 29 10.23 2.21 -22.67
N TYR A 30 9.45 1.38 -21.98
CA TYR A 30 9.57 1.18 -20.54
C TYR A 30 10.98 0.73 -20.11
N LEU A 31 11.58 -0.20 -20.87
CA LEU A 31 12.94 -0.67 -20.59
C LEU A 31 13.98 0.44 -20.78
N ILE A 32 13.90 1.20 -21.88
CA ILE A 32 14.85 2.27 -22.18
C ILE A 32 14.76 3.40 -21.14
N GLU A 33 13.55 3.72 -20.67
CA GLU A 33 13.35 4.76 -19.64
C GLU A 33 13.91 4.37 -18.27
N GLY A 34 14.12 3.08 -18.00
CA GLY A 34 14.67 2.59 -16.73
C GLY A 34 16.19 2.40 -16.70
N ILE A 35 16.83 2.24 -17.86
CA ILE A 35 18.26 1.92 -18.01
C ILE A 35 19.13 3.17 -17.79
N ASP A 36 20.28 3.00 -17.13
CA ASP A 36 21.35 3.99 -17.01
C ASP A 36 22.53 3.61 -17.93
N GLU A 37 22.52 4.12 -19.17
CA GLU A 37 23.56 3.84 -20.16
C GLU A 37 24.94 4.43 -19.82
N THR A 38 25.03 5.26 -18.78
CA THR A 38 26.33 5.81 -18.33
C THR A 38 27.18 4.76 -17.61
N LEU A 39 26.55 3.70 -17.11
CA LEU A 39 27.19 2.61 -16.37
C LEU A 39 27.55 1.44 -17.29
N ASP A 40 28.51 0.63 -16.85
CA ASP A 40 28.89 -0.58 -17.57
C ASP A 40 28.07 -1.78 -17.07
N PRO A 41 27.30 -2.47 -17.94
CA PRO A 41 26.55 -3.66 -17.53
C PRO A 41 27.44 -4.79 -17.00
N CYS A 42 28.75 -4.77 -17.28
CA CYS A 42 29.70 -5.76 -16.79
C CYS A 42 30.22 -5.48 -15.39
N GLU A 43 30.15 -4.22 -14.96
CA GLU A 43 30.62 -3.77 -13.65
C GLU A 43 29.46 -3.75 -12.65
N ASP A 44 28.30 -3.22 -13.06
CA ASP A 44 27.09 -3.20 -12.25
C ASP A 44 25.84 -3.29 -13.14
N PHE A 45 25.46 -4.54 -13.50
CA PHE A 45 24.26 -4.78 -14.29
C PHE A 45 23.00 -4.27 -13.61
N ASN A 46 22.94 -4.27 -12.28
CA ASN A 46 21.75 -3.86 -11.55
C ASN A 46 21.52 -2.35 -11.72
N GLN A 47 22.56 -1.54 -11.53
CA GLN A 47 22.47 -0.11 -11.78
C GLN A 47 22.40 0.25 -13.27
N PHE A 48 23.04 -0.50 -14.16
CA PHE A 48 22.83 -0.31 -15.59
C PHE A 48 21.36 -0.56 -15.98
N ALA A 49 20.76 -1.66 -15.54
CA ALA A 49 19.42 -2.05 -15.95
C ALA A 49 18.30 -1.21 -15.33
N SER A 50 18.52 -0.62 -14.15
CA SER A 50 17.47 0.04 -13.38
C SER A 50 17.85 1.38 -12.75
N GLY A 51 19.07 1.88 -12.97
CA GLY A 51 19.59 3.03 -12.24
C GLY A 51 18.87 4.33 -12.54
N THR A 52 18.43 4.54 -13.78
CA THR A 52 17.60 5.71 -14.14
C THR A 52 16.23 5.61 -13.49
N TYR A 53 15.62 4.41 -13.49
CA TYR A 53 14.36 4.17 -12.78
C TYR A 53 14.48 4.45 -11.29
N ILE A 54 15.51 3.92 -10.61
CA ILE A 54 15.72 4.12 -9.18
C ILE A 54 15.95 5.60 -8.83
N LYS A 55 16.64 6.35 -9.69
CA LYS A 55 16.87 7.80 -9.52
C LYS A 55 15.57 8.61 -9.62
N ASN A 56 14.71 8.26 -10.58
CA ASN A 56 13.48 9.00 -10.88
C ASN A 56 12.28 8.55 -10.03
N ASN A 57 12.25 7.29 -9.63
CA ASN A 57 11.23 6.67 -8.79
C ASN A 57 11.83 6.29 -7.45
N ARG A 58 12.39 7.27 -6.74
CA ARG A 58 12.73 7.07 -5.33
C ARG A 58 11.47 6.62 -4.62
N THR A 59 11.54 5.44 -4.00
CA THR A 59 10.51 4.98 -3.09
C THR A 59 10.28 6.09 -2.07
N PRO A 60 9.04 6.60 -1.92
CA PRO A 60 8.72 7.46 -0.78
C PRO A 60 9.21 6.77 0.49
N ASP A 61 9.75 7.53 1.46
CA ASP A 61 10.37 6.95 2.67
C ASP A 61 9.40 6.00 3.43
N ASP A 62 8.10 6.15 3.21
CA ASP A 62 7.02 5.37 3.80
C ASP A 62 6.68 4.06 3.07
N LEU A 63 7.24 3.81 1.89
CA LEU A 63 6.93 2.63 1.08
C LEU A 63 8.16 1.73 0.95
N ASN A 64 7.92 0.42 0.82
CA ASN A 64 8.94 -0.52 0.37
C ASN A 64 8.71 -0.85 -1.12
N LYS A 65 9.59 -1.65 -1.73
CA LYS A 65 9.47 -2.02 -3.16
C LYS A 65 8.12 -2.69 -3.51
N LEU A 66 7.48 -3.38 -2.57
CA LEU A 66 6.14 -3.95 -2.76
C LEU A 66 5.05 -2.87 -2.71
N GLY A 67 5.22 -1.85 -1.87
CA GLY A 67 4.35 -0.69 -1.79
C GLY A 67 4.26 0.11 -3.08
N LEU A 68 5.34 0.17 -3.89
CA LEU A 68 5.30 0.82 -5.21
C LEU A 68 4.47 0.04 -6.24
N LEU A 69 4.60 -1.30 -6.24
CA LEU A 69 3.79 -2.17 -7.10
C LEU A 69 2.32 -2.17 -6.68
N GLN A 70 2.04 -2.03 -5.38
CA GLN A 70 0.70 -1.85 -4.85
C GLN A 70 0.11 -0.50 -5.22
N ALA A 71 0.89 0.59 -5.12
CA ALA A 71 0.42 1.93 -5.48
C ALA A 71 -0.08 2.01 -6.94
N GLU A 72 0.58 1.34 -7.89
CA GLU A 72 0.11 1.29 -9.29
C GLU A 72 -1.19 0.48 -9.48
N LEU A 73 -1.46 -0.49 -8.60
CA LEU A 73 -2.74 -1.22 -8.56
C LEU A 73 -3.83 -0.43 -7.82
N ASP A 74 -3.45 0.39 -6.85
CA ASP A 74 -4.34 1.14 -5.98
C ASP A 74 -5.10 2.23 -6.73
N ASP A 75 -4.52 2.85 -7.77
CA ASP A 75 -5.19 3.89 -8.57
C ASP A 75 -6.50 3.39 -9.21
N ASN A 76 -6.51 2.18 -9.76
CA ASN A 76 -7.74 1.60 -10.34
C ASN A 76 -8.80 1.33 -9.27
N ILE A 77 -8.37 0.96 -8.05
CA ILE A 77 -9.28 0.70 -6.93
C ILE A 77 -9.88 2.02 -6.44
N VAL A 78 -9.05 3.06 -6.30
CA VAL A 78 -9.50 4.42 -5.94
C VAL A 78 -10.50 4.95 -6.96
N ASP A 79 -10.24 4.77 -8.26
CA ASP A 79 -11.17 5.15 -9.32
C ASP A 79 -12.52 4.44 -9.18
N ILE A 80 -12.52 3.13 -8.95
CA ILE A 80 -13.76 2.37 -8.72
C ILE A 80 -14.50 2.91 -7.49
N LEU A 81 -13.80 3.14 -6.39
CA LEU A 81 -14.41 3.55 -5.12
C LEU A 81 -14.96 4.98 -5.16
N THR A 82 -14.37 5.86 -5.97
CA THR A 82 -14.76 7.27 -6.13
C THR A 82 -15.73 7.52 -7.29
N SER A 83 -15.83 6.60 -8.25
CA SER A 83 -16.61 6.75 -9.49
C SER A 83 -18.08 7.12 -9.23
N SER A 84 -18.58 8.25 -9.74
CA SER A 84 -19.97 8.68 -9.44
C SER A 84 -21.06 7.82 -10.09
N THR A 85 -20.70 6.75 -10.81
CA THR A 85 -21.63 5.81 -11.44
C THR A 85 -22.18 4.83 -10.40
N ALA A 86 -23.11 5.29 -9.57
CA ALA A 86 -23.94 4.40 -8.79
C ALA A 86 -24.91 3.70 -9.76
N ASP A 87 -24.55 2.48 -10.19
CA ASP A 87 -25.51 1.62 -10.87
C ASP A 87 -26.62 1.25 -9.88
N THR A 88 -27.88 1.33 -10.30
CA THR A 88 -29.03 1.04 -9.42
C THR A 88 -29.09 -0.42 -8.97
N ASN A 89 -28.28 -1.29 -9.59
CA ASN A 89 -28.13 -2.70 -9.25
C ASN A 89 -26.78 -3.06 -8.61
N GLU A 90 -26.05 -2.09 -8.06
CA GLU A 90 -24.73 -2.36 -7.46
C GLU A 90 -24.82 -3.31 -6.24
N PRO A 91 -23.94 -4.32 -6.13
CA PRO A 91 -23.91 -5.21 -4.97
C PRO A 91 -23.64 -4.45 -3.66
N LYS A 92 -24.35 -4.83 -2.58
CA LYS A 92 -24.16 -4.25 -1.24
C LYS A 92 -22.69 -4.22 -0.77
N ALA A 93 -21.90 -5.22 -1.16
CA ALA A 93 -20.49 -5.29 -0.81
C ALA A 93 -19.69 -4.11 -1.39
N ILE A 94 -20.00 -3.69 -2.63
CA ILE A 94 -19.34 -2.56 -3.28
C ILE A 94 -19.80 -1.26 -2.64
N ILE A 95 -21.11 -1.10 -2.40
CA ILE A 95 -21.66 0.08 -1.69
C ILE A 95 -20.98 0.26 -0.33
N ASN A 96 -20.81 -0.82 0.44
CA ASN A 96 -20.15 -0.77 1.74
C ASN A 96 -18.66 -0.41 1.62
N ALA A 97 -17.95 -0.95 0.63
CA ALA A 97 -16.55 -0.61 0.38
C ALA A 97 -16.38 0.88 0.03
N ARG A 98 -17.28 1.43 -0.78
CA ARG A 98 -17.31 2.85 -1.14
C ARG A 98 -17.59 3.73 0.06
N ASN A 99 -18.60 3.40 0.85
CA ASN A 99 -18.91 4.15 2.07
C ASN A 99 -17.75 4.15 3.05
N LEU A 100 -17.10 3.00 3.24
CA LEU A 100 -15.91 2.88 4.09
C LEU A 100 -14.77 3.76 3.57
N TYR A 101 -14.51 3.72 2.26
CA TYR A 101 -13.50 4.56 1.63
C TYR A 101 -13.78 6.05 1.84
N HIS A 102 -15.02 6.50 1.57
CA HIS A 102 -15.44 7.88 1.77
C HIS A 102 -15.33 8.32 3.23
N SER A 103 -15.66 7.46 4.20
CA SER A 103 -15.45 7.79 5.62
C SER A 103 -13.98 7.91 6.01
N CYS A 104 -13.07 7.26 5.27
CA CYS A 104 -11.64 7.31 5.54
C CYS A 104 -11.00 8.61 5.01
N ILE A 105 -11.46 9.10 3.86
CA ILE A 105 -10.89 10.30 3.21
C ILE A 105 -11.55 11.61 3.65
N ASP A 106 -12.63 11.57 4.42
CA ASP A 106 -13.31 12.75 4.95
C ASP A 106 -12.54 13.36 6.13
N GLU A 107 -11.43 14.04 5.83
CA GLU A 107 -10.59 14.70 6.81
C GLU A 107 -11.36 15.76 7.63
N GLN A 108 -12.38 16.39 7.06
CA GLN A 108 -13.15 17.41 7.77
C GLN A 108 -13.94 16.78 8.92
N ASN A 109 -14.61 15.66 8.67
CA ASN A 109 -15.32 14.95 9.72
C ASN A 109 -14.36 14.35 10.75
N ILE A 110 -13.23 13.78 10.30
CA ILE A 110 -12.19 13.25 11.20
C ILE A 110 -11.65 14.35 12.13
N GLN A 111 -11.32 15.52 11.60
CA GLN A 111 -10.81 16.64 12.40
C GLN A 111 -11.87 17.20 13.36
N LYS A 112 -13.14 17.20 12.93
CA LYS A 112 -14.27 17.65 13.76
C LYS A 112 -14.52 16.72 14.94
N GLU A 113 -14.45 15.40 14.73
CA GLU A 113 -14.62 14.41 15.80
C GLU A 113 -13.39 14.32 16.71
N GLY A 114 -12.20 14.62 16.18
CA GLY A 114 -10.96 14.62 16.93
C GLY A 114 -10.72 13.29 17.64
N ASN A 115 -10.44 13.34 18.94
CA ASN A 115 -10.15 12.15 19.75
C ASN A 115 -11.38 11.55 20.43
N ASP A 116 -12.57 12.13 20.25
CA ASP A 116 -13.76 11.72 20.98
C ASP A 116 -14.14 10.24 20.73
N PRO A 117 -14.07 9.70 19.49
CA PRO A 117 -14.39 8.29 19.25
C PRO A 117 -13.49 7.34 20.03
N ILE A 118 -12.18 7.58 20.05
CA ILE A 118 -11.23 6.72 20.74
C ILE A 118 -11.30 6.89 22.27
N LEU A 119 -11.51 8.11 22.76
CA LEU A 119 -11.70 8.37 24.19
C LEU A 119 -13.00 7.72 24.71
N SER A 120 -14.08 7.77 23.93
CA SER A 120 -15.33 7.07 24.24
C SER A 120 -15.09 5.56 24.35
N LEU A 121 -14.36 4.97 23.42
CA LEU A 121 -14.03 3.54 23.45
C LEU A 121 -13.19 3.18 24.69
N ILE A 122 -12.17 3.97 25.00
CA ILE A 122 -11.32 3.77 26.18
C ILE A 122 -12.17 3.84 27.46
N ASN A 123 -13.00 4.86 27.59
CA ASN A 123 -13.76 5.13 28.81
C ASN A 123 -14.90 4.14 29.03
N ASN A 124 -15.64 3.83 27.97
CA ASN A 124 -16.90 3.08 28.07
C ASN A 124 -16.69 1.58 27.87
N GLU A 125 -15.77 1.18 26.99
CA GLU A 125 -15.53 -0.23 26.69
C GLU A 125 -14.32 -0.76 27.46
N PHE A 126 -13.20 -0.07 27.48
CA PHE A 126 -11.95 -0.63 28.02
C PHE A 126 -11.73 -0.42 29.52
N GLY A 127 -12.61 0.33 30.19
CA GLY A 127 -12.48 0.59 31.63
C GLY A 127 -11.42 1.64 31.95
N GLY A 128 -11.13 2.51 30.99
CA GLY A 128 -10.22 3.63 31.11
C GLY A 128 -8.75 3.29 30.86
N TRP A 129 -7.92 4.34 30.80
CA TRP A 129 -6.49 4.25 30.59
C TRP A 129 -5.73 5.12 31.62
N PRO A 130 -4.96 4.52 32.55
CA PRO A 130 -4.33 5.24 33.66
C PRO A 130 -3.39 6.38 33.27
N ILE A 131 -2.85 6.39 32.05
CA ILE A 131 -1.94 7.46 31.58
C ILE A 131 -2.70 8.78 31.35
N ILE A 132 -3.96 8.70 30.89
CA ILE A 132 -4.76 9.86 30.50
C ILE A 132 -5.86 10.20 31.51
N GLN A 133 -6.07 9.35 32.53
CA GLN A 133 -7.12 9.50 33.53
C GLN A 133 -6.58 9.41 34.94
N SER A 134 -6.45 10.55 35.61
CA SER A 134 -6.03 10.62 37.02
C SER A 134 -7.04 9.99 37.99
N SER A 135 -8.31 9.90 37.61
CA SER A 135 -9.38 9.26 38.37
C SER A 135 -9.47 7.75 38.12
N TRP A 136 -8.56 7.18 37.32
CA TRP A 136 -8.56 5.76 37.03
C TRP A 136 -8.26 4.95 38.31
N ASN A 137 -9.03 3.89 38.53
CA ASN A 137 -8.98 3.09 39.75
C ASN A 137 -8.64 1.63 39.40
N ASP A 138 -7.49 1.18 39.90
CA ASP A 138 -6.97 -0.17 39.69
C ASP A 138 -7.82 -1.27 40.33
N SER A 139 -8.51 -0.94 41.43
CA SER A 139 -9.28 -1.90 42.23
C SER A 139 -10.47 -2.47 41.47
N ASN A 140 -10.98 -1.74 40.47
CA ASN A 140 -12.07 -2.18 39.60
C ASN A 140 -11.58 -2.74 38.25
N PHE A 141 -10.27 -2.76 38.02
CA PHE A 141 -9.70 -3.17 36.75
C PHE A 141 -9.57 -4.70 36.65
N ASN A 142 -10.08 -5.27 35.56
CA ASN A 142 -9.96 -6.69 35.28
C ASN A 142 -9.29 -6.88 33.91
N ILE A 143 -8.03 -7.33 33.95
CA ILE A 143 -7.22 -7.53 32.74
C ILE A 143 -7.82 -8.57 31.79
N LEU A 144 -8.45 -9.63 32.30
CA LEU A 144 -9.07 -10.65 31.46
C LEU A 144 -10.25 -10.05 30.68
N ASN A 145 -11.08 -9.25 31.34
CA ASN A 145 -12.19 -8.54 30.69
C ASN A 145 -11.69 -7.54 29.63
N LEU A 146 -10.61 -6.80 29.91
CA LEU A 146 -10.00 -5.92 28.92
C LEU A 146 -9.52 -6.73 27.70
N LEU A 147 -8.76 -7.80 27.91
CA LEU A 147 -8.24 -8.64 26.83
C LEU A 147 -9.37 -9.22 25.97
N LEU A 148 -10.47 -9.68 26.58
CA LEU A 148 -11.65 -10.16 25.86
C LEU A 148 -12.33 -9.06 25.04
N LYS A 149 -12.46 -7.84 25.59
CA LYS A 149 -13.07 -6.72 24.87
C LYS A 149 -12.19 -6.24 23.73
N VAL A 150 -10.89 -6.03 23.95
CA VAL A 150 -9.95 -5.59 22.92
C VAL A 150 -9.85 -6.62 21.79
N ARG A 151 -9.94 -7.91 22.12
CA ARG A 151 -9.98 -8.99 21.13
C ARG A 151 -11.19 -8.92 20.19
N LYS A 152 -12.34 -8.39 20.63
CA LYS A 152 -13.50 -8.15 19.74
C LYS A 152 -13.17 -7.16 18.61
N TYR A 153 -12.21 -6.26 18.84
CA TYR A 153 -11.70 -5.31 17.86
C TYR A 153 -10.51 -5.86 17.07
N GLN A 154 -10.31 -7.19 17.06
CA GLN A 154 -9.24 -7.90 16.35
C GLN A 154 -7.81 -7.48 16.76
N ASN A 155 -7.67 -6.81 17.88
CA ASN A 155 -6.37 -6.40 18.41
C ASN A 155 -5.72 -7.56 19.19
N ASN A 156 -4.50 -7.91 18.81
CA ASN A 156 -3.66 -8.88 19.51
C ASN A 156 -2.69 -8.14 20.42
N ILE A 157 -2.92 -8.18 21.73
CA ILE A 157 -2.08 -7.43 22.68
C ILE A 157 -0.89 -8.26 23.18
N ILE A 158 -1.15 -9.47 23.67
CA ILE A 158 -0.13 -10.29 24.35
C ILE A 158 0.25 -11.50 23.51
N PHE A 159 -0.74 -12.24 23.01
CA PHE A 159 -0.54 -13.36 22.10
C PHE A 159 -1.63 -13.37 21.04
N GLY A 160 -1.24 -13.64 19.80
CA GLY A 160 -2.17 -13.79 18.69
C GLY A 160 -2.88 -15.13 18.79
N ILE A 161 -4.22 -15.10 18.86
CA ILE A 161 -5.04 -16.30 18.67
C ILE A 161 -5.57 -16.22 17.23
N GLY A 162 -5.56 -17.33 16.49
CA GLY A 162 -6.10 -17.39 15.14
C GLY A 162 -6.57 -18.81 14.86
N THR A 163 -7.57 -18.94 14.01
CA THR A 163 -7.95 -20.23 13.41
C THR A 163 -7.33 -20.24 12.02
N SER A 164 -6.40 -21.17 11.81
CA SER A 164 -5.84 -21.50 10.50
C SER A 164 -6.87 -22.17 9.60
#